data_AF-A0A2V2YY58-F1
#
_entry.id   AF-A0A2V2YY58-F1
#
_cell.length_a   1.000
_cell.length_b   1.000
_cell.length_c   1.000
_cell.angle_alpha   90.00
_cell.angle_beta   90.00
_cell.angle_gamma   90.00
#
_symmetry.space_group_name_H-M   'P 1'
#
loop_
_entity.id
_entity.type
_entity.pdbx_description
1 polymer ?
#
loop_
_entity_poly.entity_id
_entity_poly.type
_entity_poly.pdbx_seq_one_letter_code
_entity_poly.pdbx_strand_id
1 'polypeptide(L)'
;MTNEDSILVRQSAQGNTETFRELVGRYANAVYLAAYSRLGDAHDAEDVAQEVFVKAWYNLTKLQDASKFGSWLLSIARNTATDFARKMKPSLGLEDAVLAGSAENFTEETFLRRERQQAVWKALGELDEKYRMVITQYYLGGYTATEISRLYDMNLSLVESRLRRAKTMLKKELFELAEQTMREQKLGSAFVTKVMKRITGLACINLPVRNVEVSAKWYVENLGVILLREPTRFDQNANAIIQLGENGPSVLMHEEQELTPLHFTRNGKPAPIFELRTDDAEAFYTQLLDNGVTVSNRYDNLPCGKYFHVHDPDGNVITIVE
;
A
#
# COMPACT_ATOMS: atom_id res chain seq x y z
N MET A 1 9.10 -17.11 9.68
CA MET A 1 8.96 -15.73 10.17
C MET A 1 9.61 -15.63 11.54
N THR A 2 10.27 -14.51 11.81
CA THR A 2 10.93 -14.23 13.09
C THR A 2 9.94 -13.57 14.06
N ASN A 3 10.23 -13.63 15.36
CA ASN A 3 9.47 -12.91 16.39
C ASN A 3 9.47 -11.39 16.14
N GLU A 4 10.55 -10.89 15.54
CA GLU A 4 10.74 -9.49 15.15
C GLU A 4 9.69 -8.98 14.15
N ASP A 5 9.37 -9.75 13.11
CA ASP A 5 8.35 -9.35 12.13
C ASP A 5 6.98 -9.15 12.79
N SER A 6 6.65 -9.96 13.81
CA SER A 6 5.39 -9.81 14.54
C SER A 6 5.32 -8.52 15.35
N ILE A 7 6.46 -8.01 15.84
CA ILE A 7 6.54 -6.72 16.54
C ILE A 7 6.34 -5.58 15.54
N LEU A 8 7.04 -5.62 14.40
CA LEU A 8 6.91 -4.62 13.34
C LEU A 8 5.45 -4.53 12.86
N VAL A 9 4.81 -5.68 12.62
CA VAL A 9 3.41 -5.76 12.20
C VAL A 9 2.47 -5.09 13.20
N ARG A 10 2.63 -5.36 14.50
CA ARG A 10 1.78 -4.74 15.53
C ARG A 10 1.96 -3.23 15.57
N GLN A 11 3.20 -2.73 15.51
CA GLN A 11 3.47 -1.30 15.50
C GLN A 11 2.94 -0.63 14.22
N SER A 12 3.10 -1.27 13.06
CA SER A 12 2.54 -0.80 11.80
C SER A 12 1.02 -0.78 11.80
N ALA A 13 0.38 -1.79 12.40
CA ALA A 13 -1.07 -1.86 12.55
C ALA A 13 -1.60 -0.69 13.38
N GLN A 14 -0.82 -0.21 14.37
CA GLN A 14 -1.09 0.99 15.16
C GLN A 14 -0.78 2.31 14.42
N GLY A 15 -0.31 2.25 13.18
CA GLY A 15 -0.07 3.42 12.33
C GLY A 15 1.39 3.89 12.26
N ASN A 16 2.34 3.16 12.84
CA ASN A 16 3.76 3.47 12.66
C ASN A 16 4.19 3.16 11.21
N THR A 17 4.36 4.22 10.41
CA THR A 17 4.74 4.10 9.00
C THR A 17 6.18 3.65 8.81
N GLU A 18 7.08 3.89 9.77
CA GLU A 18 8.49 3.54 9.65
C GLU A 18 8.73 2.04 9.87
N THR A 19 8.00 1.44 10.81
CA THR A 19 8.02 -0.02 10.96
C THR A 19 7.41 -0.71 9.74
N PHE A 20 6.43 -0.07 9.10
CA PHE A 20 5.87 -0.59 7.86
C PHE A 20 6.85 -0.46 6.69
N ARG A 21 7.61 0.64 6.61
CA ARG A 21 8.71 0.78 5.63
C ARG A 21 9.69 -0.38 5.73
N GLU A 22 10.03 -0.79 6.95
CA GLU A 22 10.91 -1.93 7.18
C GLU A 22 10.30 -3.24 6.68
N LEU A 23 9.01 -3.48 6.95
CA LEU A 23 8.28 -4.63 6.40
C LEU A 23 8.26 -4.61 4.86
N VAL A 24 8.05 -3.45 4.22
CA VAL A 24 8.11 -3.31 2.76
C VAL A 24 9.50 -3.72 2.26
N GLY A 25 10.57 -3.21 2.87
CA GLY A 25 11.94 -3.56 2.50
C GLY A 25 12.23 -5.07 2.62
N ARG A 26 11.76 -5.72 3.69
CA ARG A 26 11.94 -7.16 3.93
C ARG A 26 11.20 -8.03 2.92
N TYR A 27 9.98 -7.63 2.52
CA TYR A 27 9.08 -8.48 1.73
C TYR A 27 8.94 -8.08 0.25
N ALA A 28 9.53 -6.95 -0.18
CA ALA A 28 9.37 -6.42 -1.55
C ALA A 28 9.70 -7.46 -2.62
N ASN A 29 10.85 -8.12 -2.50
CA ASN A 29 11.28 -9.13 -3.48
C ASN A 29 10.34 -10.35 -3.49
N ALA A 30 9.89 -10.84 -2.32
CA ALA A 30 8.93 -11.95 -2.27
C ALA A 30 7.62 -11.61 -2.97
N VAL A 31 7.06 -10.43 -2.71
CA VAL A 31 5.81 -9.96 -3.31
C VAL A 31 5.97 -9.78 -4.82
N TYR A 32 7.06 -9.14 -5.24
CA TYR A 32 7.39 -8.96 -6.66
C TYR A 32 7.49 -10.29 -7.40
N LEU A 33 8.25 -11.25 -6.86
CA LEU A 33 8.40 -12.56 -7.47
C LEU A 33 7.10 -13.36 -7.48
N ALA A 34 6.21 -13.15 -6.50
CA ALA A 34 4.88 -13.75 -6.50
C ALA A 34 4.00 -13.15 -7.61
N ALA A 35 3.98 -11.83 -7.78
CA ALA A 35 3.28 -11.17 -8.89
C ALA A 35 3.84 -11.61 -10.24
N TYR A 36 5.16 -11.60 -10.40
CA TYR A 36 5.86 -12.07 -11.60
C TYR A 36 5.51 -13.53 -11.91
N SER A 37 5.45 -14.38 -10.89
CA SER A 37 5.14 -15.80 -11.10
C SER A 37 3.79 -16.01 -11.78
N ARG A 38 2.86 -15.08 -11.56
CA ARG A 38 1.50 -15.10 -12.11
C ARG A 38 1.41 -14.41 -13.47
N LEU A 39 2.10 -13.28 -13.63
CA LEU A 39 1.96 -12.38 -14.78
C LEU A 39 2.94 -12.70 -15.90
N GLY A 40 4.18 -13.11 -15.57
CA GLY A 40 5.24 -13.33 -16.54
C GLY A 40 5.86 -12.05 -17.13
N ASP A 41 5.41 -10.88 -16.69
CA ASP A 41 5.96 -9.58 -17.07
C ASP A 41 6.55 -8.86 -15.84
N ALA A 42 7.71 -8.25 -16.02
CA ALA A 42 8.48 -7.62 -14.95
C ALA A 42 7.94 -6.25 -14.54
N HIS A 43 7.37 -5.49 -15.48
CA HIS A 43 6.84 -4.15 -15.23
C HIS A 43 5.49 -4.26 -14.51
N ASP A 44 4.59 -5.10 -15.04
CA ASP A 44 3.30 -5.38 -14.42
C ASP A 44 3.48 -5.96 -13.00
N ALA A 45 4.51 -6.78 -12.80
CA ALA A 45 4.83 -7.32 -11.47
C ALA A 45 5.26 -6.24 -10.47
N GLU A 46 5.99 -5.20 -10.90
CA GLU A 46 6.36 -4.08 -10.04
C GLU A 46 5.13 -3.26 -9.63
N ASP A 47 4.25 -2.96 -10.58
CA ASP A 47 3.03 -2.19 -10.33
C ASP A 47 2.08 -2.94 -9.40
N VAL A 48 1.88 -4.24 -9.65
CA VAL A 48 1.12 -5.10 -8.74
C VAL A 48 1.78 -5.18 -7.36
N ALA A 49 3.11 -5.28 -7.27
CA ALA A 49 3.79 -5.32 -5.98
C ALA A 49 3.57 -4.04 -5.17
N GLN A 50 3.60 -2.86 -5.81
CA GLN A 50 3.29 -1.60 -5.14
C GLN A 50 1.85 -1.59 -4.62
N GLU A 51 0.89 -2.00 -5.46
CA GLU A 51 -0.52 -2.09 -5.10
C GLU A 51 -0.78 -3.04 -3.92
N VAL A 52 -0.04 -4.15 -3.85
CA VAL A 52 -0.13 -5.11 -2.75
C VAL A 52 0.26 -4.48 -1.42
N PHE A 53 1.34 -3.70 -1.37
CA PHE A 53 1.74 -3.04 -0.12
C PHE A 53 0.77 -1.94 0.30
N VAL A 54 0.19 -1.21 -0.65
CA VAL A 54 -0.86 -0.22 -0.37
C VAL A 54 -2.09 -0.92 0.23
N LYS A 55 -2.58 -2.00 -0.40
CA LYS A 55 -3.68 -2.81 0.15
C LYS A 55 -3.34 -3.42 1.50
N ALA A 56 -2.11 -3.89 1.67
CA ALA A 56 -1.65 -4.47 2.93
C ALA A 56 -1.64 -3.42 4.04
N TRP A 57 -1.17 -2.20 3.76
CA TRP A 57 -1.25 -1.10 4.72
C TRP A 57 -2.69 -0.88 5.17
N TYR A 58 -3.63 -0.65 4.25
CA TYR A 58 -5.01 -0.35 4.65
C TYR A 58 -5.74 -1.52 5.35
N ASN A 59 -5.36 -2.76 5.07
CA ASN A 59 -6.00 -3.94 5.67
C ASN A 59 -5.21 -4.57 6.82
N LEU A 60 -4.10 -3.96 7.26
CA LEU A 60 -3.18 -4.58 8.22
C LEU A 60 -3.84 -4.93 9.56
N THR A 61 -4.76 -4.09 10.03
CA THR A 61 -5.53 -4.32 11.26
C THR A 61 -6.46 -5.53 11.20
N LYS A 62 -6.77 -6.04 9.99
CA LYS A 62 -7.58 -7.26 9.80
C LYS A 62 -6.76 -8.54 9.99
N LEU A 63 -5.42 -8.45 10.05
CA LEU A 63 -4.54 -9.60 10.28
C LEU A 63 -4.58 -10.00 11.76
N GLN A 64 -5.32 -11.05 12.09
CA GLN A 64 -5.50 -11.52 13.47
C GLN A 64 -4.22 -12.12 14.08
N ASP A 65 -3.35 -12.71 13.24
CA ASP A 65 -2.12 -13.37 13.68
C ASP A 65 -0.92 -12.74 12.98
N ALA A 66 -0.21 -11.88 13.72
CA ALA A 66 0.97 -11.19 13.23
C ALA A 66 2.08 -12.14 12.76
N SER A 67 2.11 -13.39 13.24
CA SER A 67 3.07 -14.41 12.82
C SER A 67 2.81 -14.96 11.41
N LYS A 68 1.64 -14.64 10.82
CA LYS A 68 1.23 -15.04 9.46
C LYS A 68 1.33 -13.91 8.44
N PHE A 69 1.92 -12.77 8.79
CA PHE A 69 2.04 -11.62 7.89
C PHE A 69 2.58 -11.97 6.50
N GLY A 70 3.67 -12.75 6.42
CA GLY A 70 4.26 -13.13 5.14
C GLY A 70 3.30 -13.91 4.23
N SER A 71 2.57 -14.90 4.77
CA SER A 71 1.62 -15.68 3.98
C SER A 71 0.33 -14.91 3.66
N TRP A 72 -0.12 -14.08 4.59
CA TRP A 72 -1.21 -13.14 4.37
C TRP A 72 -0.88 -12.15 3.24
N LEU A 73 0.31 -11.53 3.28
CA LEU A 73 0.78 -10.59 2.25
C LEU A 73 0.88 -11.26 0.88
N LEU A 74 1.40 -12.48 0.80
CA LEU A 74 1.45 -13.25 -0.45
C LEU A 74 0.07 -13.71 -0.94
N SER A 75 -0.93 -13.83 -0.07
CA SER A 75 -2.32 -14.02 -0.51
C SER A 75 -2.87 -12.78 -1.20
N ILE A 76 -2.59 -11.58 -0.68
CA ILE A 76 -2.95 -10.30 -1.31
C ILE A 76 -2.25 -10.17 -2.67
N ALA A 77 -0.97 -10.57 -2.74
CA ALA A 77 -0.20 -10.58 -3.99
C ALA A 77 -0.83 -11.45 -5.07
N ARG A 78 -1.16 -12.71 -4.75
CA ARG A 78 -1.78 -13.64 -5.70
C ARG A 78 -3.15 -13.16 -6.18
N ASN A 79 -3.97 -12.63 -5.27
CA ASN A 79 -5.29 -12.11 -5.61
C ASN A 79 -5.16 -10.88 -6.52
N THR A 80 -4.30 -9.93 -6.16
CA THR A 80 -4.09 -8.70 -6.95
C THR A 80 -3.53 -9.01 -8.33
N ALA A 81 -2.57 -9.92 -8.44
CA ALA A 81 -2.04 -10.36 -9.73
C ALA A 81 -3.09 -11.10 -10.58
N THR A 82 -3.96 -11.90 -9.96
CA THR A 82 -5.06 -12.58 -10.65
C THR A 82 -6.10 -11.59 -11.18
N ASP A 83 -6.45 -10.59 -10.38
CA ASP A 83 -7.35 -9.51 -10.79
C ASP A 83 -6.77 -8.69 -11.94
N PHE A 84 -5.48 -8.37 -11.87
CA PHE A 84 -4.75 -7.67 -12.92
C PHE A 84 -4.75 -8.48 -14.23
N ALA A 85 -4.37 -9.76 -14.17
CA ALA A 85 -4.36 -10.65 -15.33
C ALA A 85 -5.76 -10.81 -15.96
N ARG A 86 -6.83 -10.80 -15.16
CA ARG A 86 -8.21 -10.86 -15.65
C ARG A 86 -8.59 -9.60 -16.43
N LYS A 87 -8.14 -8.42 -16.00
CA LYS A 87 -8.38 -7.14 -16.69
C LYS A 87 -7.55 -7.00 -17.96
N MET A 88 -6.36 -7.59 -17.99
CA MET A 88 -5.46 -7.57 -19.15
C MET A 88 -5.86 -8.49 -20.29
N LYS A 89 -6.72 -9.50 -20.06
CA LYS A 89 -7.25 -10.33 -21.16
C LYS A 89 -8.15 -9.47 -22.06
N PRO A 90 -7.76 -9.19 -23.31
CA PRO A 90 -8.66 -8.56 -24.26
C PRO A 90 -9.75 -9.57 -24.64
N SER A 91 -10.99 -9.12 -24.79
CA SER A 91 -11.83 -9.67 -25.86
C SER A 91 -11.00 -9.62 -27.15
N LEU A 92 -10.73 -10.79 -27.74
CA LEU A 92 -10.02 -11.01 -29.00
C LEU A 92 -9.83 -9.75 -29.87
N GLY A 93 -8.57 -9.32 -30.05
CA GLY A 93 -8.21 -8.37 -31.11
C GLY A 93 -6.95 -7.57 -30.84
N LEU A 94 -5.91 -7.83 -31.65
CA LEU A 94 -4.70 -7.02 -31.94
C LEU A 94 -3.78 -6.65 -30.75
N GLU A 95 -2.47 -6.49 -30.87
CA GLU A 95 -1.37 -6.83 -31.78
C GLU A 95 -0.12 -6.28 -31.04
N ASP A 96 1.06 -6.82 -31.29
CA ASP A 96 2.30 -6.53 -30.54
C ASP A 96 2.63 -5.03 -30.43
N ALA A 97 2.75 -4.53 -29.19
CA ALA A 97 3.34 -3.22 -28.91
C ALA A 97 4.79 -3.42 -28.42
N VAL A 98 5.74 -3.26 -29.35
CA VAL A 98 7.15 -3.02 -29.03
C VAL A 98 7.26 -1.64 -28.38
N LEU A 99 7.46 -1.58 -27.07
CA LEU A 99 7.73 -0.35 -26.34
C LEU A 99 9.18 0.11 -26.60
N ALA A 100 9.32 1.10 -27.48
CA ALA A 100 10.52 1.92 -27.61
C ALA A 100 10.58 2.91 -26.42
N GLY A 101 11.45 2.63 -25.45
CA GLY A 101 11.77 3.55 -24.35
C GLY A 101 12.85 4.56 -24.76
N SER A 102 12.62 5.81 -24.37
CA SER A 102 13.43 7.02 -24.57
C SER A 102 14.95 6.84 -24.45
N ALA A 103 15.67 7.44 -25.40
CA ALA A 103 17.12 7.45 -25.52
C ALA A 103 17.79 8.35 -24.48
N GLU A 104 18.30 7.75 -23.40
CA GLU A 104 19.28 8.38 -22.51
C GLU A 104 20.43 7.38 -22.24
N ASN A 105 21.60 7.70 -22.79
CA ASN A 105 22.93 7.11 -22.54
C ASN A 105 23.01 5.58 -22.33
N PHE A 106 22.74 4.80 -23.39
CA PHE A 106 23.02 3.35 -23.40
C PHE A 106 24.43 3.07 -23.92
N THR A 107 25.30 2.51 -23.07
CA THR A 107 26.51 1.82 -23.54
C THR A 107 26.14 0.44 -24.09
N GLU A 108 26.91 -0.10 -25.03
CA GLU A 108 26.70 -1.45 -25.61
C GLU A 108 26.55 -2.54 -24.52
N GLU A 109 27.30 -2.39 -23.42
CA GLU A 109 27.25 -3.25 -22.24
C GLU A 109 25.88 -3.21 -21.53
N THR A 110 25.25 -2.03 -21.40
CA THR A 110 23.91 -1.91 -20.79
C THR A 110 22.81 -2.53 -21.67
N PHE A 111 22.97 -2.50 -22.99
CA PHE A 111 22.04 -3.12 -23.93
C PHE A 111 22.12 -4.65 -23.88
N LEU A 112 23.33 -5.21 -23.99
CA LEU A 112 23.56 -6.65 -23.91
C LEU A 112 23.08 -7.25 -22.56
N ARG A 113 23.23 -6.48 -21.47
CA ARG A 113 22.74 -6.87 -20.14
C ARG A 113 21.21 -6.93 -20.09
N ARG A 114 20.50 -5.96 -20.67
CA ARG A 114 19.03 -5.96 -20.76
C ARG A 114 18.49 -7.10 -21.61
N GLU A 115 19.12 -7.38 -22.75
CA GLU A 115 18.71 -8.47 -23.64
C GLU A 115 18.83 -9.83 -22.95
N ARG A 116 19.96 -10.08 -22.27
CA ARG A 116 20.17 -11.29 -21.46
C ARG A 116 19.13 -11.43 -20.34
N GLN A 117 18.79 -10.32 -19.69
CA GLN A 117 17.77 -10.30 -18.65
C GLN A 117 16.37 -10.64 -19.20
N GLN A 118 15.99 -10.08 -20.35
CA GLN A 118 14.72 -10.42 -20.99
C GLN A 118 14.66 -11.90 -21.36
N ALA A 119 15.77 -12.50 -21.81
CA ALA A 119 15.84 -13.92 -22.09
C ALA A 119 15.59 -14.80 -20.85
N VAL A 120 16.15 -14.42 -19.68
CA VAL A 120 15.90 -15.09 -18.40
C VAL A 120 14.41 -15.02 -18.03
N TRP A 121 13.86 -13.82 -18.04
CA TRP A 121 12.46 -13.62 -17.65
C TRP A 121 11.52 -14.38 -18.59
N LYS A 122 11.74 -14.29 -19.90
CA LYS A 122 10.98 -15.03 -20.91
C LYS A 122 10.99 -16.54 -20.65
N ALA A 123 12.16 -17.13 -20.41
CA ALA A 123 12.27 -18.56 -20.16
C ALA A 123 11.64 -18.99 -18.82
N LEU A 124 11.67 -18.14 -17.78
CA LEU A 124 10.88 -18.35 -16.56
C LEU A 124 9.37 -18.26 -16.86
N GLY A 125 8.97 -17.37 -17.77
CA GLY A 125 7.61 -17.19 -18.28
C GLY A 125 7.06 -18.39 -19.04
N GLU A 126 7.91 -19.30 -19.53
CA GLU A 126 7.49 -20.54 -20.20
C GLU A 126 7.11 -21.65 -19.21
N LEU A 127 7.53 -21.54 -17.94
CA LEU A 127 7.15 -22.51 -16.91
C LEU A 127 5.69 -22.35 -16.49
N ASP A 128 5.02 -23.46 -16.19
CA ASP A 128 3.76 -23.42 -15.45
C ASP A 128 3.91 -22.61 -14.14
N GLU A 129 2.88 -21.84 -13.80
CA GLU A 129 2.84 -20.95 -12.62
C GLU A 129 3.33 -21.66 -11.34
N LYS A 130 2.88 -22.89 -11.07
CA LYS A 130 3.26 -23.68 -9.88
C LYS A 130 4.77 -23.96 -9.77
N TYR A 131 5.46 -24.09 -10.91
CA TYR A 131 6.90 -24.34 -10.99
C TYR A 131 7.67 -23.03 -10.95
N ARG A 132 7.19 -22.03 -11.72
CA ARG A 132 7.73 -20.68 -11.73
C ARG A 132 7.76 -20.09 -10.33
N MET A 133 6.65 -20.16 -9.60
CA MET A 133 6.49 -19.66 -8.24
C MET A 133 7.54 -20.22 -7.27
N VAL A 134 7.71 -21.54 -7.18
CA VAL A 134 8.68 -22.10 -6.22
C VAL A 134 10.12 -21.74 -6.62
N ILE A 135 10.42 -21.76 -7.92
CA ILE A 135 11.80 -21.62 -8.37
C ILE A 135 12.29 -20.18 -8.33
N THR A 136 11.41 -19.22 -8.64
CA THR A 136 11.72 -17.80 -8.47
C THR A 136 11.94 -17.48 -6.99
N GLN A 137 11.08 -17.95 -6.10
CA GLN A 137 11.25 -17.69 -4.65
C GLN A 137 12.53 -18.33 -4.09
N TYR A 138 12.89 -19.52 -4.54
CA TYR A 138 14.10 -20.20 -4.06
C TYR A 138 15.38 -19.54 -4.57
N TYR A 139 15.54 -19.41 -5.89
CA TYR A 139 16.81 -18.94 -6.47
C TYR A 139 16.91 -17.42 -6.52
N LEU A 140 15.80 -16.72 -6.76
CA LEU A 140 15.79 -15.26 -6.90
C LEU A 140 15.45 -14.59 -5.57
N GLY A 141 14.51 -15.16 -4.82
CA GLY A 141 14.13 -14.68 -3.49
C GLY A 141 15.11 -15.07 -2.39
N GLY A 142 15.94 -16.09 -2.61
CA GLY A 142 16.88 -16.61 -1.62
C GLY A 142 16.21 -17.38 -0.47
N TYR A 143 14.92 -17.74 -0.62
CA TYR A 143 14.19 -18.47 0.40
C TYR A 143 14.51 -19.97 0.35
N THR A 144 14.66 -20.57 1.52
CA THR A 144 14.75 -22.03 1.65
C THR A 144 13.41 -22.69 1.32
N ALA A 145 13.42 -23.99 0.99
CA ALA A 145 12.19 -24.74 0.75
C ALA A 145 11.23 -24.70 1.95
N THR A 146 11.78 -24.71 3.18
CA THR A 146 11.03 -24.57 4.44
C THR A 146 10.39 -23.19 4.58
N GLU A 147 11.08 -22.12 4.20
CA GLU A 147 10.52 -20.77 4.22
C GLU A 147 9.43 -20.61 3.17
N ILE A 148 9.62 -21.13 1.96
CA ILE A 148 8.61 -21.13 0.90
C ILE A 148 7.36 -21.92 1.35
N SER A 149 7.55 -23.08 1.98
CA SER A 149 6.46 -23.88 2.56
C SER A 149 5.63 -23.05 3.54
N ARG A 150 6.27 -22.30 4.45
CA ARG A 150 5.58 -21.42 5.40
C ARG A 150 4.93 -20.21 4.73
N LEU A 151 5.63 -19.56 3.80
CA LEU A 151 5.17 -18.37 3.08
C LEU A 151 3.92 -18.64 2.24
N TYR A 152 3.83 -19.82 1.63
CA TYR A 152 2.72 -20.18 0.75
C TYR A 152 1.72 -21.14 1.40
N ASP A 153 1.92 -21.49 2.67
CA ASP A 153 1.13 -22.49 3.41
C ASP A 153 0.99 -23.82 2.63
N MET A 154 2.13 -24.32 2.15
CA MET A 154 2.23 -25.56 1.36
C MET A 154 3.02 -26.63 2.10
N ASN A 155 2.71 -27.91 1.83
CA ASN A 155 3.54 -29.02 2.32
C ASN A 155 4.98 -28.93 1.78
N LEU A 156 5.98 -29.11 2.65
CA LEU A 156 7.40 -29.05 2.29
C LEU A 156 7.77 -30.01 1.15
N SER A 157 7.28 -31.26 1.19
CA SER A 157 7.53 -32.26 0.14
C SER A 157 6.99 -31.81 -1.22
N LEU A 158 5.85 -31.10 -1.23
CA LEU A 158 5.30 -30.53 -2.46
C LEU A 158 6.20 -29.42 -3.02
N VAL A 159 6.75 -28.55 -2.15
CA VAL A 159 7.70 -27.51 -2.55
C VAL A 159 8.97 -28.13 -3.15
N GLU A 160 9.56 -29.11 -2.49
CA GLU A 160 10.77 -29.81 -2.97
C GLU A 160 10.53 -30.52 -4.30
N SER A 161 9.41 -31.21 -4.44
CA SER A 161 9.02 -31.88 -5.69
C SER A 161 8.86 -30.88 -6.84
N ARG A 162 8.18 -29.75 -6.61
CA ARG A 162 8.03 -28.69 -7.61
C ARG A 162 9.37 -28.05 -7.96
N LEU A 163 10.24 -27.81 -6.99
CA LEU A 163 11.58 -27.29 -7.22
C LEU A 163 12.40 -28.23 -8.10
N ARG A 164 12.40 -29.53 -7.80
CA ARG A 164 13.12 -30.52 -8.60
C ARG A 164 12.63 -30.53 -10.05
N ARG A 165 11.32 -30.52 -10.28
CA ARG A 165 10.72 -30.47 -11.62
C ARG A 165 11.09 -29.18 -12.36
N ALA A 166 10.95 -28.04 -11.69
CA ALA A 166 11.29 -26.74 -12.27
C ALA A 166 12.78 -26.66 -12.69
N LYS A 167 13.70 -27.22 -11.89
CA LYS A 167 15.13 -27.33 -12.23
C LYS A 167 15.40 -28.21 -13.45
N THR A 168 14.61 -29.27 -13.67
CA THR A 168 14.77 -30.12 -14.86
C THR A 168 14.28 -29.40 -16.13
N MET A 169 13.26 -28.55 -16.00
CA MET A 169 12.68 -27.82 -17.14
C MET A 169 13.55 -26.64 -17.59
N LEU A 170 14.30 -26.03 -16.67
CA LEU A 170 15.19 -24.91 -16.95
C LEU A 170 16.65 -25.36 -17.07
N LYS A 171 17.38 -24.84 -18.07
CA LYS A 171 18.81 -25.11 -18.22
C LYS A 171 19.61 -24.46 -17.09
N LYS A 172 20.63 -25.15 -16.56
CA LYS A 172 21.49 -24.68 -15.44
C LYS A 172 22.09 -23.29 -15.71
N GLU A 173 22.57 -23.04 -16.92
CA GLU A 173 23.23 -21.78 -17.34
C GLU A 173 22.28 -20.59 -17.31
N LEU A 174 20.98 -20.81 -17.58
CA LEU A 174 19.96 -19.78 -17.52
C LEU A 174 19.69 -19.33 -16.07
N PHE A 175 19.88 -20.22 -15.09
CA PHE A 175 19.75 -19.88 -13.67
C PHE A 175 20.89 -19.03 -13.15
N GLU A 176 22.14 -19.35 -13.49
CA GLU A 176 23.30 -18.57 -13.02
C GLU A 176 23.21 -17.13 -13.53
N LEU A 177 22.78 -16.96 -14.79
CA LEU A 177 22.48 -15.67 -15.38
C LEU A 177 21.29 -14.96 -14.68
N ALA A 178 20.25 -15.70 -14.32
CA ALA A 178 19.09 -15.16 -13.60
C ALA A 178 19.45 -14.66 -12.20
N GLU A 179 20.26 -15.42 -11.47
CA GLU A 179 20.69 -15.08 -10.12
C GLU A 179 21.54 -13.80 -10.12
N GLN A 180 22.46 -13.68 -11.08
CA GLN A 180 23.24 -12.45 -11.26
C GLN A 180 22.34 -11.27 -11.58
N THR A 181 21.41 -11.44 -12.52
CA THR A 181 20.46 -10.39 -12.94
C THR A 181 19.59 -9.91 -11.77
N MET A 182 19.09 -10.82 -10.93
CA MET A 182 18.25 -10.45 -9.78
C MET A 182 19.03 -9.84 -8.62
N ARG A 183 20.27 -10.29 -8.37
CA ARG A 183 21.13 -9.64 -7.37
C ARG A 183 21.33 -8.16 -7.69
N GLU A 184 21.45 -7.84 -8.96
CA GLU A 184 21.67 -6.47 -9.42
C GLU A 184 20.38 -5.61 -9.43
N GLN A 185 19.19 -6.22 -9.38
CA GLN A 185 17.90 -5.53 -9.50
C GLN A 185 16.92 -5.84 -8.38
N LYS A 186 17.42 -6.33 -7.23
CA LYS A 186 16.60 -6.42 -6.02
C LYS A 186 15.88 -5.10 -5.81
N LEU A 187 14.57 -5.17 -5.58
CA LEU A 187 13.78 -3.99 -5.25
C LEU A 187 14.41 -3.34 -4.01
N GLY A 188 15.02 -2.18 -4.25
CA GLY A 188 15.82 -1.46 -3.27
C GLY A 188 15.06 -0.30 -2.64
N SER A 189 15.81 0.64 -2.06
CA SER A 189 15.28 1.83 -1.39
C SER A 189 14.36 2.68 -2.29
N ALA A 190 14.60 2.71 -3.61
CA ALA A 190 13.77 3.43 -4.57
C ALA A 190 12.33 2.87 -4.63
N PHE A 191 12.18 1.54 -4.67
CA PHE A 191 10.86 0.89 -4.64
C PHE A 191 10.16 1.15 -3.31
N VAL A 192 10.87 0.95 -2.19
CA VAL A 192 10.35 1.23 -0.85
C VAL A 192 9.86 2.67 -0.75
N THR A 193 10.64 3.63 -1.26
CA THR A 193 10.27 5.05 -1.29
C THR A 193 9.02 5.30 -2.12
N LYS A 194 8.89 4.66 -3.30
CA LYS A 194 7.71 4.76 -4.17
C LYS A 194 6.45 4.25 -3.46
N VAL A 195 6.54 3.08 -2.80
CA VAL A 195 5.44 2.51 -1.99
C VAL A 195 5.07 3.44 -0.83
N MET A 196 6.07 3.87 -0.04
CA MET A 196 5.80 4.74 1.11
C MET A 196 5.18 6.07 0.68
N LYS A 197 5.63 6.66 -0.44
CA LYS A 197 5.02 7.87 -1.00
C LYS A 197 3.55 7.67 -1.39
N ARG A 198 3.16 6.48 -1.87
CA ARG A 198 1.74 6.17 -2.14
C ARG A 198 0.91 6.04 -0.86
N ILE A 199 1.52 5.55 0.22
CA ILE A 199 0.83 5.33 1.50
C ILE A 199 0.69 6.64 2.28
N THR A 200 1.77 7.42 2.40
CA THR A 200 1.80 8.63 3.22
C THR A 200 1.50 9.90 2.42
N GLY A 201 1.44 9.82 1.09
CA GLY A 201 1.36 11.01 0.23
C GLY A 201 2.54 11.96 0.50
N LEU A 202 2.24 13.26 0.57
CA LEU A 202 3.16 14.29 1.07
C LEU A 202 3.24 14.31 2.62
N ALA A 203 2.16 13.94 3.31
CA ALA A 203 2.07 13.90 4.77
C ALA A 203 0.90 13.01 5.22
N CYS A 204 1.06 12.34 6.37
CA CYS A 204 -0.01 11.69 7.11
C CYS A 204 -0.31 12.55 8.35
N ILE A 205 -1.53 13.05 8.47
CA ILE A 205 -1.95 13.83 9.64
C ILE A 205 -2.35 12.84 10.74
N ASN A 206 -1.77 12.99 11.93
CA ASN A 206 -2.14 12.16 13.07
C ASN A 206 -3.23 12.85 13.88
N LEU A 207 -4.37 12.19 14.07
CA LEU A 207 -5.56 12.73 14.74
C LEU A 207 -5.99 11.83 15.91
N PRO A 208 -5.58 12.14 17.16
CA PRO A 208 -6.18 11.53 18.35
C PRO A 208 -7.66 11.85 18.45
N VAL A 209 -8.47 10.82 18.70
CA VAL A 209 -9.93 10.90 18.86
C VAL A 209 -10.38 10.05 20.05
N ARG A 210 -11.48 10.39 20.72
CA ARG A 210 -12.03 9.60 21.84
C ARG A 210 -12.61 8.27 21.39
N ASN A 211 -13.22 8.26 20.21
CA ASN A 211 -13.83 7.09 19.64
C ASN A 211 -13.73 7.13 18.11
N VAL A 212 -12.90 6.24 17.55
CA VAL A 212 -12.61 6.22 16.12
C VAL A 212 -13.84 5.89 15.28
N GLU A 213 -14.76 5.05 15.77
CA GLU A 213 -15.98 4.71 15.03
C GLU A 213 -16.90 5.92 14.89
N VAL A 214 -17.09 6.66 15.97
CA VAL A 214 -17.91 7.89 15.99
C VAL A 214 -17.27 8.95 15.11
N SER A 215 -15.97 9.22 15.29
CA SER A 215 -15.29 10.28 14.56
C SER A 215 -15.18 9.95 13.07
N ALA A 216 -14.71 8.76 12.67
CA ALA A 216 -14.60 8.40 11.26
C ALA A 216 -15.96 8.47 10.52
N LYS A 217 -17.03 7.97 11.16
CA LYS A 217 -18.39 8.08 10.62
C LYS A 217 -18.81 9.54 10.44
N TRP A 218 -18.60 10.38 11.45
CA TRP A 218 -18.94 11.79 11.40
C TRP A 218 -18.22 12.50 10.24
N TYR A 219 -16.92 12.23 10.05
CA TYR A 219 -16.14 12.84 8.97
C TYR A 219 -16.67 12.42 7.60
N VAL A 220 -17.00 11.14 7.40
CA VAL A 220 -17.53 10.63 6.13
C VAL A 220 -18.90 11.23 5.83
N GLU A 221 -19.82 11.23 6.79
CA GLU A 221 -21.21 11.68 6.59
C GLU A 221 -21.32 13.20 6.40
N ASN A 222 -20.48 13.98 7.08
CA ASN A 222 -20.61 15.44 7.11
C ASN A 222 -19.63 16.14 6.19
N LEU A 223 -18.43 15.58 5.97
CA LEU A 223 -17.38 16.22 5.17
C LEU A 223 -17.09 15.49 3.86
N GLY A 224 -17.80 14.39 3.56
CA GLY A 224 -17.65 13.66 2.30
C GLY A 224 -16.24 13.08 2.07
N VAL A 225 -15.49 12.84 3.15
CA VAL A 225 -14.14 12.29 3.06
C VAL A 225 -14.17 10.81 2.66
N ILE A 226 -13.06 10.31 2.12
CA ILE A 226 -12.94 8.92 1.68
C ILE A 226 -12.43 8.08 2.85
N LEU A 227 -13.12 6.99 3.17
CA LEU A 227 -12.65 6.02 4.17
C LEU A 227 -11.70 5.01 3.53
N LEU A 228 -10.41 5.08 3.88
CA LEU A 228 -9.37 4.19 3.35
C LEU A 228 -9.16 2.96 4.23
N ARG A 229 -9.31 3.10 5.55
CA ARG A 229 -9.29 2.01 6.53
C ARG A 229 -10.46 2.19 7.49
N GLU A 230 -11.35 1.20 7.51
CA GLU A 230 -12.46 1.09 8.45
C GLU A 230 -11.97 1.12 9.90
N PRO A 231 -12.72 1.74 10.82
CA PRO A 231 -12.48 1.66 12.26
C PRO A 231 -12.32 0.20 12.69
N THR A 232 -11.10 -0.18 13.07
CA THR A 232 -10.79 -1.55 13.46
C THR A 232 -10.00 -1.52 14.75
N ARG A 233 -10.45 -2.29 15.75
CA ARG A 233 -9.69 -2.48 16.99
C ARG A 233 -8.61 -3.54 16.75
N PHE A 234 -7.37 -3.17 17.06
CA PHE A 234 -6.21 -4.05 16.99
C PHE A 234 -5.49 -4.00 18.34
N ASP A 235 -5.44 -5.14 19.03
CA ASP A 235 -5.11 -5.23 20.46
C ASP A 235 -6.00 -4.30 21.31
N GLN A 236 -5.42 -3.34 22.03
CA GLN A 236 -6.15 -2.40 22.90
C GLN A 236 -6.59 -1.11 22.18
N ASN A 237 -6.02 -0.81 21.01
CA ASN A 237 -6.19 0.48 20.33
C ASN A 237 -7.03 0.33 19.06
N ALA A 238 -7.92 1.27 18.79
CA ALA A 238 -8.61 1.38 17.52
C ALA A 238 -7.97 2.45 16.63
N ASN A 239 -7.96 2.22 15.32
CA ASN A 239 -7.63 3.25 14.35
C ASN A 239 -8.42 3.14 13.05
N ALA A 240 -8.47 4.26 12.33
CA ALA A 240 -9.04 4.39 11.01
C ALA A 240 -8.14 5.29 10.17
N ILE A 241 -8.28 5.22 8.85
CA ILE A 241 -7.59 6.12 7.93
C ILE A 241 -8.63 6.72 7.01
N ILE A 242 -8.72 8.05 6.98
CA ILE A 242 -9.53 8.80 6.01
C ILE A 242 -8.62 9.57 5.04
N GLN A 243 -9.17 9.96 3.90
CA GLN A 243 -8.52 10.82 2.91
C GLN A 243 -9.34 12.08 2.69
N LEU A 244 -8.70 13.24 2.78
CA LEU A 244 -9.34 14.54 2.58
C LEU A 244 -9.49 14.84 1.07
N GLY A 245 -10.47 14.22 0.42
CA GLY A 245 -10.70 14.30 -1.03
C GLY A 245 -9.86 13.31 -1.84
N GLU A 246 -10.15 13.17 -3.13
CA GLU A 246 -9.61 12.09 -3.99
C GLU A 246 -8.08 12.02 -4.08
N ASN A 247 -7.39 13.15 -3.91
CA ASN A 247 -5.92 13.23 -3.94
C ASN A 247 -5.33 13.96 -2.73
N GLY A 248 -6.13 14.14 -1.67
CA GLY A 248 -5.69 14.86 -0.49
C GLY A 248 -4.83 14.03 0.46
N PRO A 249 -4.31 14.67 1.52
CA PRO A 249 -3.56 13.99 2.55
C PRO A 249 -4.41 12.94 3.26
N SER A 250 -3.75 11.89 3.74
CA SER A 250 -4.37 10.90 4.61
C SER A 250 -4.34 11.38 6.06
N VAL A 251 -5.40 11.08 6.81
CA VAL A 251 -5.48 11.30 8.25
C VAL A 251 -5.57 9.95 8.94
N LEU A 252 -4.60 9.64 9.79
CA LEU A 252 -4.62 8.50 10.70
C LEU A 252 -5.35 8.92 11.98
N MET A 253 -6.53 8.35 12.20
CA MET A 253 -7.28 8.51 13.44
C MET A 253 -6.88 7.41 14.41
N HIS A 254 -6.56 7.74 15.65
CA HIS A 254 -6.27 6.75 16.69
C HIS A 254 -6.99 7.08 18.00
N GLU A 255 -7.47 6.05 18.67
CA GLU A 255 -8.20 6.19 19.93
C GLU A 255 -7.25 6.56 21.08
N GLU A 256 -7.58 7.63 21.83
CA GLU A 256 -6.88 8.01 23.06
C GLU A 256 -7.88 8.29 24.20
N GLN A 257 -7.62 7.71 25.38
CA GLN A 257 -8.49 7.88 26.55
C GLN A 257 -8.42 9.30 27.13
N GLU A 258 -7.23 9.89 27.14
CA GLU A 258 -7.00 11.27 27.53
C GLU A 258 -6.57 12.06 26.30
N LEU A 259 -7.54 12.73 25.66
CA LEU A 259 -7.23 13.62 24.55
C LEU A 259 -6.34 14.76 25.05
N THR A 260 -5.11 14.80 24.55
CA THR A 260 -4.36 16.05 24.53
C THR A 260 -4.98 16.89 23.41
N PRO A 261 -5.56 18.07 23.70
CA PRO A 261 -6.18 18.86 22.66
C PRO A 261 -5.16 19.19 21.56
N LEU A 262 -5.46 18.80 20.33
CA LEU A 262 -4.65 19.13 19.14
C LEU A 262 -4.65 20.64 18.81
N HIS A 263 -5.34 21.44 19.62
CA HIS A 263 -5.48 22.87 19.40
C HIS A 263 -4.12 23.55 19.40
N PHE A 264 -3.67 23.94 18.21
CA PHE A 264 -2.79 25.09 18.10
C PHE A 264 -3.56 26.28 18.67
N THR A 265 -3.03 26.94 19.70
CA THR A 265 -3.67 28.17 20.15
C THR A 265 -3.08 29.33 19.37
N ARG A 266 -3.96 30.12 18.74
CA ARG A 266 -3.57 31.41 18.14
C ARG A 266 -4.18 32.50 18.99
N ASN A 267 -3.34 33.27 19.67
CA ASN A 267 -3.76 34.32 20.62
C ASN A 267 -4.72 33.81 21.71
N GLY A 268 -4.47 32.61 22.25
CA GLY A 268 -5.29 32.01 23.32
C GLY A 268 -6.63 31.42 22.88
N LYS A 269 -6.94 31.42 21.57
CA LYS A 269 -8.13 30.76 21.00
C LYS A 269 -7.73 29.46 20.28
N PRO A 270 -8.56 28.41 20.31
CA PRO A 270 -8.36 27.22 19.48
C PRO A 270 -8.26 27.62 18.01
N ALA A 271 -7.17 27.21 17.35
CA ALA A 271 -7.01 27.36 15.92
C ALA A 271 -7.49 26.08 15.20
N PRO A 272 -7.94 26.21 13.95
CA PRO A 272 -8.37 25.07 13.15
C PRO A 272 -7.24 24.07 12.91
N ILE A 273 -7.56 22.77 12.91
CA ILE A 273 -6.60 21.69 12.65
C ILE A 273 -6.31 21.51 11.15
N PHE A 274 -7.27 21.85 10.27
CA PHE A 274 -7.09 21.99 8.83
C PHE A 274 -8.22 22.81 8.19
N GLU A 275 -8.02 23.16 6.93
CA GLU A 275 -8.96 23.90 6.08
C GLU A 275 -9.42 23.01 4.92
N LEU A 276 -10.72 23.01 4.64
CA LEU A 276 -11.33 22.38 3.48
C LEU A 276 -11.98 23.44 2.60
N ARG A 277 -11.97 23.19 1.28
CA ARG A 277 -12.57 24.08 0.29
C ARG A 277 -13.85 23.49 -0.28
N THR A 278 -14.82 24.35 -0.55
CA THR A 278 -16.10 24.01 -1.19
C THR A 278 -16.44 25.05 -2.26
N ASP A 279 -17.04 24.62 -3.36
CA ASP A 279 -17.47 25.54 -4.42
C ASP A 279 -18.73 26.34 -4.01
N ASP A 280 -19.47 25.87 -3.01
CA ASP A 280 -20.67 26.53 -2.46
C ASP A 280 -20.67 26.41 -0.93
N ALA A 281 -20.27 27.49 -0.27
CA ALA A 281 -20.21 27.52 1.19
C ALA A 281 -21.60 27.59 1.84
N GLU A 282 -22.60 28.15 1.16
CA GLU A 282 -23.95 28.32 1.71
C GLU A 282 -24.70 26.99 1.75
N ALA A 283 -24.67 26.24 0.65
CA ALA A 283 -25.29 24.93 0.55
C ALA A 283 -24.67 23.98 1.57
N PHE A 284 -23.34 23.98 1.68
CA PHE A 284 -22.63 23.13 2.62
C PHE A 284 -22.89 23.51 4.09
N TYR A 285 -22.93 24.81 4.40
CA TYR A 285 -23.33 25.30 5.73
C TYR A 285 -24.73 24.79 6.13
N THR A 286 -25.69 24.89 5.21
CA THR A 286 -27.07 24.44 5.45
C THR A 286 -27.14 22.93 5.69
N GLN A 287 -26.47 22.13 4.86
CA GLN A 287 -26.38 20.67 5.02
C GLN A 287 -25.82 20.28 6.40
N LEU A 288 -24.77 20.96 6.86
CA LEU A 288 -24.16 20.67 8.16
C LEU A 288 -25.13 20.97 9.32
N LEU A 289 -25.87 22.08 9.26
CA LEU A 289 -26.87 22.39 10.27
C LEU A 289 -28.01 21.36 10.30
N ASP A 290 -28.48 20.93 9.12
CA ASP A 290 -29.53 19.90 9.01
C ASP A 290 -29.08 18.55 9.59
N ASN A 291 -27.78 18.23 9.46
CA ASN A 291 -27.17 17.06 10.09
C ASN A 291 -26.89 17.23 11.60
N GLY A 292 -27.24 18.38 12.18
CA GLY A 292 -27.03 18.67 13.61
C GLY A 292 -25.57 18.96 13.97
N VAL A 293 -24.74 19.33 12.99
CA VAL A 293 -23.34 19.65 13.21
C VAL A 293 -23.18 21.01 13.88
N THR A 294 -22.28 21.10 14.85
CA THR A 294 -21.97 22.38 15.50
C THR A 294 -21.12 23.25 14.58
N VAL A 295 -21.66 24.39 14.19
CA VAL A 295 -20.98 25.40 13.36
C VAL A 295 -20.81 26.70 14.16
N SER A 296 -19.71 27.42 13.94
CA SER A 296 -19.36 28.66 14.62
C SER A 296 -18.63 29.65 13.70
N ASN A 297 -18.53 30.90 14.14
CA ASN A 297 -17.73 31.96 13.51
C ASN A 297 -17.86 32.00 11.97
N ARG A 298 -19.05 32.37 11.49
CA ARG A 298 -19.34 32.53 10.06
C ARG A 298 -18.99 33.94 9.58
N TYR A 299 -18.31 34.03 8.45
CA TYR A 299 -17.88 35.27 7.82
C TYR A 299 -18.22 35.26 6.34
N ASP A 300 -19.15 36.12 5.93
CA ASP A 300 -19.66 36.13 4.54
C ASP A 300 -19.11 37.28 3.69
N ASN A 301 -18.44 38.27 4.30
CA ASN A 301 -18.10 39.55 3.67
C ASN A 301 -16.60 39.86 3.73
N LEU A 302 -15.75 38.87 3.44
CA LEU A 302 -14.30 39.05 3.43
C LEU A 302 -13.74 39.01 2.01
N PRO A 303 -12.66 39.78 1.71
CA PRO A 303 -12.01 39.75 0.39
C PRO A 303 -11.49 38.36 -0.01
N CYS A 304 -11.30 37.47 0.97
CA CYS A 304 -10.79 36.12 0.78
C CYS A 304 -11.88 35.06 0.55
N GLY A 305 -13.15 35.45 0.39
CA GLY A 305 -14.27 34.52 0.27
C GLY A 305 -15.01 34.28 1.59
N LYS A 306 -16.07 33.48 1.53
CA LYS A 306 -16.85 33.09 2.71
C LYS A 306 -16.12 31.99 3.46
N TYR A 307 -16.17 32.03 4.79
CA TYR A 307 -15.72 30.88 5.59
C TYR A 307 -16.46 30.76 6.91
N PHE A 308 -16.46 29.56 7.45
CA PHE A 308 -16.99 29.25 8.77
C PHE A 308 -16.21 28.11 9.43
N HIS A 309 -16.46 27.90 10.73
CA HIS A 309 -15.81 26.86 11.51
C HIS A 309 -16.77 25.75 11.91
N VAL A 310 -16.36 24.51 11.70
CA VAL A 310 -17.10 23.31 12.08
C VAL A 310 -16.38 22.63 13.24
N HIS A 311 -17.13 22.05 14.16
CA HIS A 311 -16.58 21.26 15.28
C HIS A 311 -16.85 19.78 15.06
N ASP A 312 -15.79 18.97 15.12
CA ASP A 312 -15.90 17.52 15.10
C ASP A 312 -16.36 16.96 16.48
N PRO A 313 -16.64 15.64 16.61
CA PRO A 313 -17.11 15.04 17.85
C PRO A 313 -16.15 15.18 19.04
N ASP A 314 -14.87 15.42 18.75
CA ASP A 314 -13.80 15.57 19.74
C ASP A 314 -13.53 17.05 20.08
N GLY A 315 -14.26 17.99 19.44
CA GLY A 315 -14.16 19.43 19.64
C GLY A 315 -13.05 20.09 18.83
N ASN A 316 -12.45 19.38 17.85
CA ASN A 316 -11.51 19.99 16.93
C ASN A 316 -12.22 20.95 15.99
N VAL A 317 -11.56 22.07 15.71
CA VAL A 317 -12.08 23.10 14.82
C VAL A 317 -11.57 22.86 13.41
N ILE A 318 -12.45 22.88 12.41
CA ILE A 318 -12.12 22.76 10.99
C ILE A 318 -12.63 24.01 10.28
N THR A 319 -11.82 24.62 9.42
CA THR A 319 -12.29 25.74 8.60
C THR A 319 -12.85 25.21 7.29
N ILE A 320 -14.04 25.68 6.92
CA ILE A 320 -14.58 25.53 5.57
C ILE A 320 -14.47 26.89 4.89
N VAL A 321 -13.85 26.93 3.71
CA VAL A 321 -13.65 28.13 2.89
C VAL A 321 -14.25 27.92 1.51
N GLU A 322 -14.84 28.97 0.95
CA GLU A 322 -15.23 29.05 -0.48
C GLU A 322 -14.01 29.38 -1.37
#